data_AF-A0A952PC74-F1
#
_entry.id   AF-A0A952PC74-F1
#
_cell.length_a   1.000
_cell.length_b   1.000
_cell.length_c   1.000
_cell.angle_alpha   90.00
_cell.angle_beta   90.00
_cell.angle_gamma   90.00
#
_symmetry.space_group_name_H-M   'P 1'
#
loop_
_entity.id
_entity.type
_entity.pdbx_description
1 polymer ?
#
loop_
_entity_poly.entity_id
_entity_poly.type
_entity_poly.pdbx_seq_one_letter_code
_entity_poly.pdbx_strand_id
1 'polypeptide(L)'
;MQKINYTFKALSPLYTGAGSVLGIKSELRKQKVKIQNSEVINSKFASEKDRQLAMTDILSILYTQISPDYRLKRQQDIWKEFKSALISSCGSKSISSFLTRYAERFGIGHYDIILSKYLDLFSDAEFLQYLPENADYLIMQMRITREDKNSNYKRIKEIDKQCKSLVELLDKESNNMFFDDTEAKQQLNELWAEQKQLELSKSGFVFDIENYKQSESSLTFKKDFENVPVFSGNSIAGIMRRLTMADYLNKLEVDSLFDFTYHTLFTGGTLTEKVSEEFVIKLAEFQENIQEKLRLTLQKKSEIEGSNEEIVPEKIEKLAYYCPPLRLFGSATKGGMIESEMIVSNARLKCAENGNGDSTLYSLIQDIFYTRKDSEKTERNFEVLDTSEETHQMKYIMETLIEGSEFEHDFVLRSQNQYIYDCFHATLKLFTEYHRIGGKSARGLGNIDLTDLNEQIDYDAVVRYYAHLETNKNEIREFLGV
;
A
#
# COMPACT_ATOMS: atom_id res chain seq x y z
N MET A 1 -8.38 -17.37 -29.28
CA MET A 1 -7.85 -16.90 -27.99
C MET A 1 -6.42 -17.38 -27.88
N GLN A 2 -5.46 -16.47 -27.88
CA GLN A 2 -4.03 -16.77 -27.76
C GLN A 2 -3.58 -16.45 -26.33
N LYS A 3 -2.79 -17.33 -25.73
CA LYS A 3 -2.18 -17.10 -24.42
C LYS A 3 -0.67 -17.16 -24.55
N ILE A 4 0.01 -16.13 -24.04
CA ILE A 4 1.47 -16.06 -23.94
C ILE A 4 1.82 -16.12 -22.46
N ASN A 5 2.60 -17.12 -22.06
CA ASN A 5 3.13 -17.23 -20.70
C ASN A 5 4.63 -17.07 -20.80
N TYR A 6 5.21 -16.18 -19.99
CA TYR A 6 6.65 -15.95 -19.98
C TYR A 6 7.12 -15.65 -18.56
N THR A 7 8.42 -15.70 -18.40
CA THR A 7 9.14 -15.30 -17.20
C THR A 7 10.03 -14.11 -17.48
N PHE A 8 10.25 -13.27 -16.48
CA PHE A 8 11.18 -12.16 -16.60
C PHE A 8 12.00 -12.00 -15.33
N LYS A 9 13.20 -11.46 -15.46
CA LYS A 9 14.15 -11.29 -14.37
C LYS A 9 14.46 -9.82 -14.12
N ALA A 10 14.59 -9.43 -12.87
CA ALA A 10 15.05 -8.12 -12.47
C ALA A 10 16.54 -7.94 -12.84
N LEU A 11 16.87 -6.95 -13.69
CA LEU A 11 18.25 -6.54 -13.98
C LEU A 11 18.72 -5.35 -13.13
N SER A 12 17.81 -4.80 -12.33
CA SER A 12 18.06 -3.78 -11.33
C SER A 12 16.98 -3.90 -10.25
N PRO A 13 17.13 -3.25 -9.09
CA PRO A 13 16.10 -3.33 -8.07
C PRO A 13 14.74 -2.83 -8.58
N LEU A 14 13.67 -3.55 -8.24
CA LEU A 14 12.33 -3.28 -8.74
C LEU A 14 11.44 -2.67 -7.65
N TYR A 15 10.69 -1.64 -8.04
CA TYR A 15 9.74 -0.97 -7.15
C TYR A 15 8.32 -1.05 -7.71
N THR A 16 7.43 -1.79 -7.04
CA THR A 16 6.04 -2.06 -7.47
C THR A 16 5.09 -0.87 -7.27
N GLY A 17 5.59 0.25 -6.79
CA GLY A 17 4.79 1.39 -6.34
C GLY A 17 4.54 1.35 -4.83
N ALA A 18 4.08 2.46 -4.27
CA ALA A 18 3.83 2.57 -2.84
C ALA A 18 2.53 1.82 -2.51
N GLY A 19 2.64 0.72 -1.75
CA GLY A 19 1.48 0.10 -1.10
C GLY A 19 1.04 0.94 0.09
N SER A 20 1.98 1.22 0.98
CA SER A 20 1.83 2.08 2.14
C SER A 20 2.99 3.10 2.16
N VAL A 21 2.75 4.28 2.71
CA VAL A 21 3.81 5.24 3.05
C VAL A 21 3.87 5.33 4.56
N LEU A 22 4.97 4.87 5.13
CA LEU A 22 5.18 4.77 6.56
C LEU A 22 6.31 5.71 6.96
N GLY A 23 5.93 6.96 7.17
CA GLY A 23 6.89 8.04 7.43
C GLY A 23 7.76 8.31 6.22
N ILE A 24 9.07 8.08 6.37
CA ILE A 24 10.05 8.23 5.28
C ILE A 24 10.22 6.96 4.44
N LYS A 25 9.59 5.84 4.85
CA LYS A 25 9.69 4.56 4.14
C LYS A 25 8.50 4.36 3.23
N SER A 26 8.76 3.96 1.99
CA SER A 26 7.74 3.54 1.04
C SER A 26 7.81 2.03 0.83
N GLU A 27 6.74 1.32 1.12
CA GLU A 27 6.68 -0.14 0.98
C GLU A 27 6.19 -0.56 -0.40
N LEU A 28 6.58 -1.77 -0.82
CA LEU A 28 6.09 -2.37 -2.05
C LEU A 28 4.58 -2.59 -1.96
N ARG A 29 3.88 -2.43 -3.08
CA ARG A 29 2.53 -2.96 -3.25
C ARG A 29 2.58 -4.48 -3.15
N LYS A 30 1.81 -5.04 -2.22
CA LYS A 30 1.72 -6.47 -1.91
C LYS A 30 0.30 -6.98 -2.14
N GLN A 31 0.16 -8.28 -2.44
CA GLN A 31 -1.11 -9.00 -2.48
C GLN A 31 -1.10 -10.11 -1.44
N LYS A 32 -2.26 -10.37 -0.82
CA LYS A 32 -2.43 -11.47 0.13
C LYS A 32 -2.52 -12.79 -0.65
N VAL A 33 -1.60 -13.71 -0.39
CA VAL A 33 -1.56 -15.05 -1.01
C VAL A 33 -1.70 -16.12 0.06
N LYS A 34 -2.29 -17.25 -0.31
CA LYS A 34 -2.38 -18.41 0.56
C LYS A 34 -1.07 -19.20 0.49
N ILE A 35 -0.46 -19.47 1.63
CA ILE A 35 0.79 -20.25 1.70
C ILE A 35 0.44 -21.73 1.47
N GLN A 36 1.23 -22.43 0.66
CA GLN A 36 1.00 -23.87 0.40
C GLN A 36 1.19 -24.71 1.68
N ASN A 37 2.27 -24.44 2.40
CA ASN A 37 2.60 -25.10 3.66
C ASN A 37 2.36 -24.12 4.79
N SER A 38 1.15 -24.13 5.34
CA SER A 38 0.83 -23.24 6.44
C SER A 38 1.74 -23.53 7.64
N GLU A 39 2.30 -22.47 8.20
CA GLU A 39 3.16 -22.57 9.37
C GLU A 39 2.29 -22.74 10.62
N VAL A 40 2.54 -23.80 11.38
CA VAL A 40 1.87 -24.05 12.66
C VAL A 40 2.70 -23.39 13.75
N ILE A 41 2.15 -22.35 14.35
CA ILE A 41 2.81 -21.56 15.39
C ILE A 41 2.23 -22.02 16.73
N ASN A 42 3.10 -22.61 17.55
CA ASN A 42 2.77 -22.98 18.93
C ASN A 42 3.11 -21.81 19.84
N SER A 43 2.08 -21.15 20.34
CA SER A 43 2.20 -20.04 21.28
C SER A 43 2.63 -20.54 22.65
N LYS A 44 3.41 -19.72 23.37
CA LYS A 44 3.70 -19.98 24.78
C LYS A 44 2.53 -19.59 25.70
N PHE A 45 1.47 -19.00 25.15
CA PHE A 45 0.29 -18.60 25.90
C PHE A 45 -0.76 -19.72 25.99
N ALA A 46 -1.34 -19.85 27.19
CA ALA A 46 -2.41 -20.75 27.55
C ALA A 46 -3.76 -20.35 26.94
N SER A 47 -4.00 -19.04 26.82
CA SER A 47 -5.27 -18.49 26.35
C SER A 47 -5.07 -17.23 25.52
N GLU A 48 -6.06 -16.95 24.65
CA GLU A 48 -6.04 -15.74 23.80
C GLU A 48 -6.01 -14.47 24.64
N LYS A 49 -6.72 -14.51 25.77
CA LYS A 49 -6.76 -13.42 26.73
C LYS A 49 -5.37 -13.13 27.30
N ASP A 50 -4.63 -14.15 27.70
CA ASP A 50 -3.26 -14.00 28.24
C ASP A 50 -2.32 -13.37 27.21
N ARG A 51 -2.38 -13.87 25.97
CA ARG A 51 -1.61 -13.33 24.85
C ARG A 51 -1.93 -11.85 24.59
N GLN A 52 -3.21 -11.52 24.58
CA GLN A 52 -3.69 -10.16 24.38
C GLN A 52 -3.24 -9.22 25.50
N LEU A 53 -3.32 -9.65 26.76
CA LEU A 53 -2.88 -8.87 27.92
C LEU A 53 -1.37 -8.62 27.84
N ALA A 54 -0.58 -9.66 27.55
CA ALA A 54 0.86 -9.54 27.36
C ALA A 54 1.23 -8.57 26.22
N MET A 55 0.52 -8.65 25.08
CA MET A 55 0.72 -7.72 23.97
C MET A 55 0.34 -6.27 24.35
N THR A 56 -0.75 -6.09 25.10
CA THR A 56 -1.17 -4.76 25.60
C THR A 56 -0.11 -4.14 26.52
N ASP A 57 0.53 -4.96 27.35
CA ASP A 57 1.64 -4.53 28.20
C ASP A 57 2.87 -4.18 27.37
N ILE A 58 3.24 -4.97 26.36
CA ILE A 58 4.31 -4.63 25.41
C ILE A 58 4.06 -3.26 24.78
N LEU A 59 2.84 -3.00 24.26
CA LEU A 59 2.50 -1.72 23.67
C LEU A 59 2.57 -0.57 24.68
N SER A 60 2.13 -0.82 25.92
CA SER A 60 2.25 0.15 27.02
C SER A 60 3.71 0.51 27.27
N ILE A 61 4.61 -0.48 27.35
CA ILE A 61 6.05 -0.27 27.54
C ILE A 61 6.60 0.56 26.38
N LEU A 62 6.37 0.12 25.13
CA LEU A 62 6.84 0.83 23.93
C LEU A 62 6.37 2.29 23.92
N TYR A 63 5.10 2.55 24.23
CA TYR A 63 4.55 3.91 24.30
C TYR A 63 5.18 4.77 25.40
N THR A 64 5.54 4.16 26.54
CA THR A 64 6.20 4.89 27.65
C THR A 64 7.62 5.31 27.31
N GLN A 65 8.31 4.58 26.43
CA GLN A 65 9.66 4.90 25.95
C GLN A 65 9.67 6.11 24.99
N ILE A 66 8.53 6.50 24.42
CA ILE A 66 8.42 7.73 23.63
C ILE A 66 8.57 8.94 24.56
N SER A 67 9.49 9.84 24.22
CA SER A 67 9.75 11.07 24.96
C SER A 67 8.44 11.82 25.30
N PRO A 68 8.24 12.26 26.56
CA PRO A 68 7.10 13.09 26.96
C PRO A 68 6.90 14.31 26.06
N ASP A 69 7.99 14.99 25.67
CA ASP A 69 7.95 16.18 24.82
C ASP A 69 7.42 15.87 23.42
N TYR A 70 7.82 14.71 22.86
CA TYR A 70 7.31 14.25 21.57
C TYR A 70 5.80 14.00 21.64
N ARG A 71 5.34 13.33 22.69
CA ARG A 71 3.91 13.04 22.90
C ARG A 71 3.08 14.32 23.08
N LEU A 72 3.60 15.29 23.85
CA LEU A 72 2.94 16.57 24.09
C LEU A 72 2.81 17.40 22.81
N LYS A 73 3.83 17.42 21.94
CA LYS A 73 3.78 18.13 20.65
C LYS A 73 2.74 17.56 19.68
N ARG A 74 2.43 16.27 19.78
CA ARG A 74 1.55 15.57 18.81
C ARG A 74 0.14 15.28 19.33
N GLN A 75 -0.18 15.62 20.58
CA GLN A 75 -1.49 15.49 21.25
C GLN A 75 -2.43 14.39 20.69
N GLN A 76 -3.34 14.74 19.76
CA GLN A 76 -4.33 13.80 19.20
C GLN A 76 -3.76 12.84 18.15
N ASP A 77 -2.74 13.26 17.41
CA ASP A 77 -2.15 12.47 16.33
C ASP A 77 -1.09 11.47 16.81
N ILE A 78 -0.65 11.55 18.07
CA ILE A 78 0.34 10.62 18.62
C ILE A 78 -0.12 9.16 18.52
N TRP A 79 -1.42 8.89 18.65
CA TRP A 79 -1.95 7.52 18.55
C TRP A 79 -1.92 6.99 17.12
N LYS A 80 -2.20 7.86 16.13
CA LYS A 80 -2.09 7.51 14.71
C LYS A 80 -0.64 7.26 14.34
N GLU A 81 0.27 8.12 14.80
CA GLU A 81 1.71 7.94 14.59
C GLU A 81 2.25 6.69 15.28
N PHE A 82 1.84 6.42 16.52
CA PHE A 82 2.19 5.21 17.26
C PHE A 82 1.70 3.96 16.52
N LYS A 83 0.43 3.91 16.12
CA LYS A 83 -0.13 2.82 15.31
C LYS A 83 0.66 2.62 14.01
N SER A 84 0.90 3.71 13.28
CA SER A 84 1.66 3.67 12.02
C SER A 84 3.09 3.14 12.24
N ALA A 85 3.76 3.55 13.32
CA ALA A 85 5.07 3.06 13.69
C ALA A 85 5.06 1.56 14.02
N LEU A 86 4.06 1.07 14.76
CA LEU A 86 3.91 -0.36 15.04
C LEU A 86 3.72 -1.16 13.75
N ILE A 87 2.72 -0.79 12.94
CA ILE A 87 2.38 -1.51 11.70
C ILE A 87 3.57 -1.53 10.73
N SER A 88 4.26 -0.40 10.57
CA SER A 88 5.45 -0.32 9.72
C SER A 88 6.63 -1.14 10.21
N SER A 89 6.78 -1.25 11.52
CA SER A 89 7.83 -2.06 12.11
C SER A 89 7.55 -3.56 11.97
N CYS A 90 6.26 -3.97 11.86
CA CYS A 90 5.87 -5.38 11.66
C CYS A 90 6.33 -5.97 10.31
N GLY A 91 6.69 -5.15 9.31
CA GLY A 91 7.32 -5.61 8.06
C GLY A 91 8.77 -6.10 8.21
N SER A 92 9.17 -6.50 9.42
CA SER A 92 10.53 -6.93 9.77
C SER A 92 10.64 -8.46 9.77
N LYS A 93 11.87 -8.99 9.75
CA LYS A 93 12.11 -10.45 9.78
C LYS A 93 12.05 -11.05 11.19
N SER A 94 12.25 -10.22 12.21
CA SER A 94 12.31 -10.65 13.62
C SER A 94 11.82 -9.54 14.55
N ILE A 95 11.50 -9.90 15.78
CA ILE A 95 11.16 -8.98 16.86
C ILE A 95 12.30 -7.98 17.11
N SER A 96 13.56 -8.42 17.03
CA SER A 96 14.72 -7.53 17.19
C SER A 96 14.79 -6.47 16.08
N SER A 97 14.52 -6.88 14.84
CA SER A 97 14.46 -5.95 13.70
C SER A 97 13.27 -5.00 13.81
N PHE A 98 12.12 -5.49 14.30
CA PHE A 98 10.95 -4.67 14.63
C PHE A 98 11.31 -3.59 15.66
N LEU A 99 11.95 -3.97 16.76
CA LEU A 99 12.36 -3.04 17.81
C LEU A 99 13.33 -1.99 17.27
N THR A 100 14.32 -2.40 16.47
CA THR A 100 15.26 -1.46 15.86
C THR A 100 14.55 -0.41 15.02
N ARG A 101 13.63 -0.84 14.14
CA ARG A 101 12.84 0.08 13.30
C ARG A 101 11.91 0.98 14.11
N TYR A 102 11.28 0.43 15.15
CA TYR A 102 10.43 1.19 16.04
C TYR A 102 11.23 2.24 16.83
N ALA A 103 12.41 1.88 17.32
CA ALA A 103 13.32 2.76 18.04
C ALA A 103 13.78 3.94 17.18
N GLU A 104 14.21 3.67 15.95
CA GLU A 104 14.62 4.71 14.99
C GLU A 104 13.51 5.74 14.76
N ARG A 105 12.25 5.31 14.74
CA ARG A 105 11.09 6.19 14.51
C ARG A 105 10.89 7.22 15.61
N PHE A 106 11.17 6.87 16.87
CA PHE A 106 10.94 7.71 18.03
C PHE A 106 12.22 8.19 18.73
N GLY A 107 13.40 7.84 18.18
CA GLY A 107 14.70 8.16 18.79
C GLY A 107 14.93 7.44 20.13
N ILE A 108 14.48 6.20 20.26
CA ILE A 108 14.65 5.40 21.50
C ILE A 108 16.04 4.78 21.49
N GLY A 109 16.86 5.06 22.52
CA GLY A 109 18.23 4.55 22.61
C GLY A 109 18.31 3.10 23.08
N HIS A 110 17.52 2.74 24.11
CA HIS A 110 17.54 1.42 24.74
C HIS A 110 16.14 1.03 25.21
N TYR A 111 15.90 -0.28 25.28
CA TYR A 111 14.66 -0.84 25.82
C TYR A 111 14.85 -1.37 27.24
N ASP A 112 13.77 -1.33 28.02
CA ASP A 112 13.71 -1.90 29.36
C ASP A 112 13.88 -3.43 29.33
N ILE A 113 14.59 -4.00 30.31
CA ILE A 113 14.73 -5.44 30.53
C ILE A 113 13.37 -6.11 30.66
N ILE A 114 12.38 -5.42 31.24
CA ILE A 114 11.00 -5.92 31.36
C ILE A 114 10.44 -6.24 29.98
N LEU A 115 10.67 -5.39 28.96
CA LEU A 115 10.18 -5.63 27.61
C LEU A 115 10.69 -6.95 27.03
N SER A 116 11.97 -7.26 27.25
CA SER A 116 12.57 -8.52 26.80
C SER A 116 11.86 -9.74 27.38
N LYS A 117 11.51 -9.72 28.67
CA LYS A 117 10.75 -10.83 29.28
C LYS A 117 9.44 -11.10 28.55
N TYR A 118 8.69 -10.06 28.22
CA TYR A 118 7.42 -10.20 27.50
C TYR A 118 7.64 -10.70 26.06
N LEU A 119 8.63 -10.16 25.36
CA LEU A 119 8.92 -10.55 23.99
C LEU A 119 9.40 -11.99 23.88
N ASP A 120 10.12 -12.50 24.89
CA ASP A 120 10.55 -13.90 24.95
C ASP A 120 9.36 -14.88 25.02
N LEU A 121 8.15 -14.42 25.36
CA LEU A 121 6.93 -15.23 25.32
C LEU A 121 6.37 -15.42 23.90
N PHE A 122 6.78 -14.59 22.95
CA PHE A 122 6.33 -14.67 21.57
C PHE A 122 7.39 -15.29 20.67
N SER A 123 6.96 -16.05 19.67
CA SER A 123 7.82 -16.30 18.51
C SER A 123 7.82 -15.08 17.57
N ASP A 124 8.86 -14.94 16.75
CA ASP A 124 8.92 -13.86 15.74
C ASP A 124 7.66 -13.85 14.85
N ALA A 125 7.26 -15.02 14.35
CA ALA A 125 6.08 -15.17 13.50
C ALA A 125 4.78 -14.79 14.22
N GLU A 126 4.60 -15.25 15.47
CA GLU A 126 3.42 -14.92 16.27
C GLU A 126 3.30 -13.42 16.51
N PHE A 127 4.38 -12.79 16.97
CA PHE A 127 4.38 -11.36 17.30
C PHE A 127 4.06 -10.50 16.08
N LEU A 128 4.79 -10.74 14.99
CA LEU A 128 4.73 -9.92 13.78
C LEU A 128 3.42 -10.12 13.01
N GLN A 129 2.75 -11.27 13.15
CA GLN A 129 1.42 -11.50 12.58
C GLN A 129 0.30 -10.97 13.47
N TYR A 130 0.36 -11.23 14.78
CA TYR A 130 -0.73 -10.91 15.69
C TYR A 130 -0.91 -9.39 15.88
N LEU A 131 0.20 -8.66 16.00
CA LEU A 131 0.18 -7.22 16.24
C LEU A 131 -0.56 -6.43 15.15
N PRO A 132 -0.25 -6.54 13.84
CA PRO A 132 -0.94 -5.75 12.82
C PRO A 132 -2.42 -6.13 12.66
N GLU A 133 -2.78 -7.41 12.85
CA GLU A 133 -4.18 -7.88 12.79
C GLU A 133 -5.03 -7.30 13.92
N ASN A 134 -4.44 -7.05 15.09
CA ASN A 134 -5.14 -6.65 16.31
C ASN A 134 -4.78 -5.23 16.80
N ALA A 135 -4.00 -4.46 16.03
CA ALA A 135 -3.41 -3.20 16.46
C ALA A 135 -4.44 -2.21 17.02
N ASP A 136 -5.58 -2.04 16.34
CA ASP A 136 -6.63 -1.12 16.78
C ASP A 136 -7.22 -1.50 18.14
N TYR A 137 -7.54 -2.78 18.30
CA TYR A 137 -8.11 -3.30 19.53
C TYR A 137 -7.11 -3.25 20.69
N LEU A 138 -5.86 -3.66 20.45
CA LEU A 138 -4.78 -3.61 21.45
C LEU A 138 -4.48 -2.16 21.89
N ILE A 139 -4.45 -1.20 20.95
CA ILE A 139 -4.26 0.21 21.28
C ILE A 139 -5.44 0.75 22.08
N MET A 140 -6.67 0.37 21.74
CA MET A 140 -7.85 0.74 22.52
C MET A 140 -7.77 0.21 23.96
N GLN A 141 -7.43 -1.07 24.13
CA GLN A 141 -7.24 -1.68 25.46
C GLN A 141 -6.15 -0.96 26.27
N MET A 142 -4.99 -0.74 25.66
CA MET A 142 -3.91 0.03 26.27
C MET A 142 -4.37 1.42 26.74
N ARG A 143 -5.20 2.11 25.95
CA ARG A 143 -5.74 3.43 26.31
C ARG A 143 -6.67 3.35 27.51
N ILE A 144 -7.59 2.39 27.54
CA ILE A 144 -8.49 2.16 28.67
C ILE A 144 -7.68 1.89 29.94
N THR A 145 -6.74 0.95 29.89
CA THR A 145 -5.85 0.64 31.02
C THR A 145 -5.07 1.86 31.50
N ARG A 146 -4.63 2.74 30.59
CA ARG A 146 -3.92 3.97 30.94
C ARG A 146 -4.85 5.01 31.58
N GLU A 147 -6.09 5.14 31.12
CA GLU A 147 -7.09 6.02 31.71
C GLU A 147 -7.46 5.56 33.12
N ASP A 148 -7.64 4.26 33.32
CA ASP A 148 -7.86 3.65 34.63
C ASP A 148 -6.69 3.93 35.59
N LYS A 149 -5.44 3.76 35.14
CA LYS A 149 -4.26 4.13 35.94
C LYS A 149 -4.24 5.60 36.33
N ASN A 150 -4.58 6.49 35.40
CA ASN A 150 -4.62 7.92 35.68
C ASN A 150 -5.73 8.26 36.68
N SER A 151 -6.87 7.57 36.60
CA SER A 151 -7.96 7.67 37.57
C SER A 151 -7.50 7.18 38.95
N ASN A 152 -6.91 5.99 39.03
CA ASN A 152 -6.39 5.41 40.27
C ASN A 152 -5.32 6.31 40.89
N TYR A 153 -4.41 6.89 40.10
CA TYR A 153 -3.40 7.82 40.59
C TYR A 153 -4.01 9.11 41.17
N LYS A 154 -5.02 9.68 40.51
CA LYS A 154 -5.76 10.84 41.04
C LYS A 154 -6.46 10.49 42.35
N ARG A 155 -7.10 9.31 42.41
CA ARG A 155 -7.77 8.82 43.61
C ARG A 155 -6.81 8.59 44.76
N ILE A 156 -5.65 7.99 44.51
CA ILE A 156 -4.60 7.82 45.53
C ILE A 156 -4.14 9.17 46.08
N LYS A 157 -3.91 10.18 45.22
CA LYS A 157 -3.56 11.54 45.67
C LYS A 157 -4.65 12.19 46.53
N GLU A 158 -5.91 11.92 46.19
CA GLU A 158 -7.05 12.40 46.98
C GLU A 158 -7.09 11.70 48.35
N ILE A 159 -6.91 10.38 48.38
CA ILE A 159 -6.81 9.59 49.61
C ILE A 159 -5.65 10.11 50.49
N ASP A 160 -4.47 10.34 49.91
CA ASP A 160 -3.31 10.89 50.63
C ASP A 160 -3.63 12.25 51.28
N LYS A 161 -4.40 13.11 50.59
CA LYS A 161 -4.84 14.40 51.12
C LYS A 161 -5.85 14.22 52.25
N GLN A 162 -6.80 13.30 52.12
CA GLN A 162 -7.82 13.00 53.14
C GLN A 162 -7.18 12.41 54.40
N CYS A 163 -6.26 11.44 54.25
CA CYS A 163 -5.50 10.86 55.35
C CYS A 163 -4.70 11.93 56.10
N LYS A 164 -4.02 12.84 55.40
CA LYS A 164 -3.29 13.95 56.05
C LYS A 164 -4.22 14.84 56.89
N SER A 165 -5.37 15.24 56.35
CA SER A 165 -6.34 16.04 57.10
C SER A 165 -6.89 15.32 58.33
N LEU A 166 -7.16 14.01 58.23
CA LEU A 166 -7.64 13.20 59.36
C LEU A 166 -6.57 13.04 60.44
N VAL A 167 -5.32 12.81 60.06
CA VAL A 167 -4.19 12.76 61.01
C VAL A 167 -4.02 14.10 61.71
N GLU A 168 -4.06 15.22 60.99
CA GLU A 168 -4.01 16.55 61.61
C GLU A 168 -5.17 16.83 62.57
N LEU A 169 -6.37 16.32 62.28
CA LEU A 169 -7.54 16.42 63.17
C LEU A 169 -7.33 15.60 64.44
N LEU A 170 -6.92 14.33 64.30
CA LEU A 170 -6.61 13.43 65.41
C LEU A 170 -5.53 14.02 66.31
N ASP A 171 -4.48 14.60 65.73
CA ASP A 171 -3.40 15.24 66.48
C ASP A 171 -3.88 16.47 67.25
N LYS A 172 -4.72 17.31 66.64
CA LYS A 172 -5.28 18.52 67.28
C LYS A 172 -6.23 18.18 68.42
N GLU A 173 -7.10 17.19 68.24
CA GLU A 173 -8.12 16.80 69.22
C GLU A 173 -7.60 15.80 70.26
N SER A 174 -6.34 15.35 70.15
CA SER A 174 -5.73 14.38 71.08
C SER A 174 -5.75 14.82 72.56
N ASN A 175 -5.85 16.13 72.83
CA ASN A 175 -5.96 16.70 74.17
C ASN A 175 -7.41 16.98 74.62
N ASN A 176 -8.38 16.78 73.73
CA ASN A 176 -9.79 17.02 74.03
C ASN A 176 -10.42 15.76 74.62
N MET A 177 -10.67 15.77 75.93
CA MET A 177 -11.20 14.63 76.69
C MET A 177 -12.60 14.17 76.24
N PHE A 178 -13.28 14.95 75.39
CA PHE A 178 -14.62 14.66 74.87
C PHE A 178 -14.64 14.23 73.39
N PHE A 179 -13.48 14.16 72.74
CA PHE A 179 -13.40 13.73 71.35
C PHE A 179 -13.37 12.20 71.26
N ASP A 180 -14.36 11.63 70.56
CA ASP A 180 -14.37 10.20 70.22
C ASP A 180 -13.61 9.99 68.90
N ASP A 181 -12.41 9.42 69.00
CA ASP A 181 -11.53 9.19 67.84
C ASP A 181 -11.87 7.94 67.03
N THR A 182 -12.88 7.17 67.45
CA THR A 182 -13.23 5.87 66.86
C THR A 182 -13.62 6.00 65.39
N GLU A 183 -14.47 6.98 65.06
CA GLU A 183 -14.95 7.20 63.68
C GLU A 183 -13.81 7.64 62.75
N ALA A 184 -12.97 8.58 63.20
CA ALA A 184 -11.84 9.09 62.41
C ALA A 184 -10.78 7.99 62.16
N LYS A 185 -10.50 7.14 63.16
CA LYS A 185 -9.60 5.98 63.00
C LYS A 185 -10.17 4.93 62.07
N GLN A 186 -11.48 4.67 62.13
CA GLN A 186 -12.14 3.74 61.21
C GLN A 186 -12.02 4.24 59.76
N GLN A 187 -12.36 5.51 59.52
CA GLN A 187 -12.25 6.12 58.20
C GLN A 187 -10.81 6.09 57.65
N LEU A 188 -9.81 6.33 58.51
CA LEU A 188 -8.40 6.25 58.12
C LEU A 188 -8.00 4.84 57.68
N ASN A 189 -8.46 3.81 58.39
CA ASN A 189 -8.20 2.41 58.02
C ASN A 189 -8.86 2.03 56.69
N GLU A 190 -10.09 2.48 56.44
CA GLU A 190 -10.81 2.27 55.19
C GLU A 190 -10.06 2.92 54.01
N LEU A 191 -9.63 4.17 54.18
CA LEU A 191 -8.84 4.90 53.17
C LEU A 191 -7.50 4.22 52.87
N TRP A 192 -6.78 3.75 53.88
CA TRP A 192 -5.54 2.99 53.66
C TRP A 192 -5.77 1.64 52.97
N ALA A 193 -6.88 0.95 53.27
CA ALA A 193 -7.24 -0.28 52.58
C ALA A 193 -7.55 -0.02 51.10
N GLU A 194 -8.33 1.02 50.79
CA GLU A 194 -8.62 1.46 49.42
C GLU A 194 -7.32 1.84 48.68
N GLN A 195 -6.46 2.66 49.30
CA GLN A 195 -5.15 3.01 48.74
C GLN A 195 -4.33 1.76 48.43
N LYS A 196 -4.23 0.81 49.36
CA LYS A 196 -3.47 -0.43 49.15
C LYS A 196 -4.02 -1.25 47.97
N GLN A 197 -5.34 -1.31 47.79
CA GLN A 197 -5.94 -1.98 46.63
C GLN A 197 -5.61 -1.26 45.31
N LEU A 198 -5.71 0.06 45.28
CA LEU A 198 -5.33 0.88 44.12
C LEU A 198 -3.82 0.80 43.84
N GLU A 199 -2.99 0.66 44.87
CA GLU A 199 -1.55 0.49 44.75
C GLU A 199 -1.14 -0.90 44.26
N LEU A 200 -1.87 -1.95 44.63
CA LEU A 200 -1.67 -3.27 44.03
C LEU A 200 -1.96 -3.26 42.51
N SER A 201 -2.81 -2.33 42.05
CA SER A 201 -3.04 -2.08 40.62
C SER A 201 -2.00 -1.14 39.96
N LYS A 202 -1.02 -0.61 40.71
CA LYS A 202 -0.06 0.42 40.21
C LYS A 202 0.97 -0.10 39.22
N SER A 203 1.33 -1.40 39.22
CA SER A 203 2.31 -1.92 38.24
C SER A 203 1.89 -1.52 36.83
N GLY A 204 0.56 -1.47 36.63
CA GLY A 204 -0.06 -1.07 35.40
C GLY A 204 0.10 -2.10 34.29
N PHE A 205 0.77 -3.20 34.57
CA PHE A 205 0.77 -4.36 33.71
C PHE A 205 -0.48 -5.16 34.01
N VAL A 206 -1.20 -5.51 32.94
CA VAL A 206 -2.42 -6.31 33.05
C VAL A 206 -2.11 -7.81 32.98
N PHE A 207 -0.90 -8.18 32.57
CA PHE A 207 -0.40 -9.54 32.52
C PHE A 207 0.69 -9.76 33.56
N ASP A 208 0.51 -10.77 34.41
CA ASP A 208 1.46 -11.14 35.46
C ASP A 208 2.55 -12.06 34.93
N ILE A 209 3.61 -11.47 34.36
CA ILE A 209 4.71 -12.21 33.76
C ILE A 209 5.54 -13.01 34.76
N GLU A 210 5.67 -12.54 36.01
CA GLU A 210 6.53 -13.19 37.01
C GLU A 210 5.91 -14.50 37.52
N ASN A 211 4.57 -14.55 37.59
CA ASN A 211 3.84 -15.75 38.02
C ASN A 211 3.30 -16.59 36.86
N TYR A 212 3.57 -16.18 35.61
CA TYR A 212 3.07 -16.90 34.45
C TYR A 212 3.75 -18.26 34.30
N LYS A 213 3.02 -19.32 34.64
CA LYS A 213 3.45 -20.70 34.37
C LYS A 213 2.91 -21.11 33.02
N GLN A 214 3.81 -21.39 32.10
CA GLN A 214 3.47 -21.98 30.81
C GLN A 214 2.66 -23.26 31.06
N SER A 215 1.39 -23.26 30.66
CA SER A 215 0.53 -24.44 30.79
C SER A 215 0.87 -25.46 29.71
N GLU A 216 0.58 -26.74 29.96
CA GLU A 216 0.70 -27.81 28.94
C GLU A 216 -0.22 -27.58 27.73
N SER A 217 -1.33 -26.86 27.90
CA SER A 217 -2.16 -26.38 26.79
C SER A 217 -1.51 -25.16 26.13
N SER A 218 -0.86 -25.35 24.98
CA SER A 218 -0.40 -24.25 24.13
C SER A 218 -1.49 -23.87 23.12
N LEU A 219 -1.78 -22.58 22.98
CA LEU A 219 -2.54 -22.12 21.82
C LEU A 219 -1.76 -22.42 20.55
N THR A 220 -2.43 -23.00 19.55
CA THR A 220 -1.83 -23.26 18.24
C THR A 220 -2.55 -22.43 17.21
N PHE A 221 -1.79 -21.69 16.41
CA PHE A 221 -2.32 -20.89 15.31
C PHE A 221 -1.70 -21.33 14.00
N LYS A 222 -2.43 -21.10 12.92
CA LYS A 222 -2.01 -21.49 11.58
C LYS A 222 -1.84 -20.25 10.73
N LYS A 223 -0.62 -20.00 10.26
CA LYS A 223 -0.34 -18.94 9.30
C LYS A 223 -0.70 -19.44 7.90
N ASP A 224 -1.90 -19.09 7.45
CA ASP A 224 -2.41 -19.52 6.15
C ASP A 224 -2.09 -18.53 5.01
N PHE A 225 -1.64 -17.31 5.33
CA PHE A 225 -1.48 -16.25 4.35
C PHE A 225 -0.19 -15.44 4.51
N GLU A 226 0.30 -14.90 3.41
CA GLU A 226 1.43 -13.95 3.35
C GLU A 226 1.13 -12.79 2.39
N ASN A 227 1.76 -11.64 2.60
CA ASN A 227 1.68 -10.49 1.70
C ASN A 227 2.90 -10.44 0.77
N VAL A 228 2.73 -10.84 -0.49
CA VAL A 228 3.82 -10.93 -1.47
C VAL A 228 3.78 -9.74 -2.44
N PRO A 229 4.91 -9.07 -2.75
CA PRO A 229 4.99 -8.01 -3.75
C PRO A 229 4.44 -8.44 -5.10
N VAL A 230 3.73 -7.53 -5.76
CA VAL A 230 3.08 -7.80 -7.05
C VAL A 230 3.15 -6.59 -7.97
N PHE A 231 3.44 -6.83 -9.25
CA PHE A 231 3.12 -5.88 -10.30
C PHE A 231 1.72 -6.20 -10.81
N SER A 232 0.78 -5.28 -10.56
CA SER A 232 -0.58 -5.45 -11.06
C SER A 232 -0.59 -5.44 -12.59
N GLY A 233 -1.45 -6.28 -13.20
CA GLY A 233 -1.64 -6.31 -14.64
C GLY A 233 -2.01 -4.94 -15.21
N ASN A 234 -2.81 -4.16 -14.48
CA ASN A 234 -3.14 -2.77 -14.84
C ASN A 234 -1.90 -1.85 -14.96
N SER A 235 -0.88 -2.04 -14.11
CA SER A 235 0.35 -1.24 -14.19
C SER A 235 1.15 -1.58 -15.45
N ILE A 236 1.26 -2.87 -15.79
CA ILE A 236 1.96 -3.35 -16.98
C ILE A 236 1.19 -2.93 -18.24
N ALA A 237 -0.13 -3.17 -18.27
CA ALA A 237 -1.02 -2.72 -19.33
C ALA A 237 -0.95 -1.21 -19.54
N GLY A 238 -0.87 -0.42 -18.47
CA GLY A 238 -0.72 1.03 -18.56
C GLY A 238 0.62 1.46 -19.19
N ILE A 239 1.73 0.76 -18.92
CA ILE A 239 3.01 1.01 -19.59
C ILE A 239 2.89 0.70 -21.08
N MET A 240 2.41 -0.51 -21.40
CA MET A 240 2.26 -0.97 -22.78
C MET A 240 1.34 -0.05 -23.58
N ARG A 241 0.19 0.37 -23.02
CA ARG A 241 -0.74 1.31 -23.65
C ARG A 241 -0.04 2.61 -24.05
N ARG A 242 0.76 3.19 -23.16
CA ARG A 242 1.47 4.46 -23.46
C ARG A 242 2.52 4.27 -24.55
N LEU A 243 3.25 3.16 -24.53
CA LEU A 243 4.24 2.84 -25.57
C LEU A 243 3.55 2.66 -26.93
N THR A 244 2.53 1.81 -27.00
CA THR A 244 1.79 1.53 -28.23
C THR A 244 1.10 2.77 -28.77
N MET A 245 0.45 3.57 -27.92
CA MET A 245 -0.23 4.79 -28.37
C MET A 245 0.75 5.86 -28.86
N ALA A 246 1.89 6.02 -28.19
CA ALA A 246 2.93 6.94 -28.65
C ALA A 246 3.50 6.51 -30.00
N ASP A 247 3.82 5.21 -30.17
CA ASP A 247 4.30 4.66 -31.44
C ASP A 247 3.25 4.82 -32.54
N TYR A 248 2.00 4.45 -32.27
CA TYR A 248 0.88 4.57 -33.20
C TYR A 248 0.68 6.01 -33.70
N LEU A 249 0.64 7.01 -32.81
CA LEU A 249 0.48 8.41 -33.21
C LEU A 249 1.69 8.94 -33.97
N ASN A 250 2.90 8.53 -33.58
CA ASN A 250 4.13 8.88 -34.29
C ASN A 250 4.12 8.32 -35.72
N LYS A 251 3.70 7.06 -35.91
CA LYS A 251 3.55 6.45 -37.24
C LYS A 251 2.50 7.13 -38.10
N LEU A 252 1.51 7.78 -37.49
CA LEU A 252 0.50 8.56 -38.19
C LEU A 252 0.88 10.04 -38.39
N GLU A 253 2.03 10.46 -37.88
CA GLU A 253 2.49 11.86 -37.93
C GLU A 253 1.46 12.81 -37.31
N VAL A 254 0.95 12.44 -36.13
CA VAL A 254 -0.01 13.22 -35.34
C VAL A 254 0.75 13.94 -34.22
N ASP A 255 0.97 15.24 -34.41
CA ASP A 255 1.78 16.06 -33.49
C ASP A 255 0.99 16.64 -32.32
N SER A 256 -0.34 16.68 -32.42
CA SER A 256 -1.21 17.24 -31.39
C SER A 256 -2.51 16.45 -31.27
N LEU A 257 -2.93 16.21 -30.03
CA LEU A 257 -4.22 15.64 -29.69
C LEU A 257 -4.99 16.61 -28.81
N PHE A 258 -6.32 16.56 -28.90
CA PHE A 258 -7.17 17.16 -27.88
C PHE A 258 -6.99 16.44 -26.54
N ASP A 259 -7.05 17.17 -25.42
CA ASP A 259 -6.87 16.64 -24.06
C ASP A 259 -7.72 15.39 -23.78
N PHE A 260 -8.96 15.37 -24.26
CA PHE A 260 -9.86 14.22 -24.12
C PHE A 260 -9.34 12.98 -24.86
N THR A 261 -8.90 13.15 -26.10
CA THR A 261 -8.32 12.07 -26.91
C THR A 261 -7.06 11.54 -26.24
N TYR A 262 -6.24 12.44 -25.69
CA TYR A 262 -5.08 12.06 -24.90
C TYR A 262 -5.47 11.20 -23.69
N HIS A 263 -6.44 11.61 -22.87
CA HIS A 263 -6.86 10.81 -21.71
C HIS A 263 -7.50 9.46 -22.11
N THR A 264 -8.31 9.46 -23.16
CA THR A 264 -8.94 8.23 -23.67
C THR A 264 -7.91 7.21 -24.14
N LEU A 265 -6.88 7.68 -24.86
CA LEU A 265 -5.83 6.83 -25.41
C LEU A 265 -4.75 6.44 -24.38
N PHE A 266 -4.31 7.36 -23.53
CA PHE A 266 -3.15 7.14 -22.64
C PHE A 266 -3.52 6.76 -21.21
N THR A 267 -4.65 7.25 -20.66
CA THR A 267 -5.03 7.01 -19.26
C THR A 267 -6.17 6.00 -19.10
N GLY A 268 -6.79 5.57 -20.21
CA GLY A 268 -7.97 4.68 -20.16
C GLY A 268 -9.27 5.40 -19.88
N GLY A 269 -9.29 6.72 -20.07
CA GLY A 269 -10.46 7.59 -19.96
C GLY A 269 -10.55 8.42 -18.68
N THR A 270 -11.67 9.15 -18.54
CA THR A 270 -11.96 10.10 -17.46
C THR A 270 -13.37 9.90 -16.91
N LEU A 271 -13.50 9.74 -15.59
CA LEU A 271 -14.77 9.53 -14.88
C LEU A 271 -15.29 10.80 -14.16
N THR A 272 -14.61 11.94 -14.26
CA THR A 272 -14.88 13.11 -13.41
C THR A 272 -15.98 14.04 -13.95
N GLU A 273 -16.81 14.56 -13.03
CA GLU A 273 -17.86 15.57 -13.25
C GLU A 273 -17.34 16.98 -13.61
N LYS A 274 -16.06 17.28 -13.33
CA LYS A 274 -15.42 18.59 -13.62
C LYS A 274 -14.90 18.66 -15.05
N VAL A 275 -15.81 18.44 -15.97
CA VAL A 275 -15.56 18.61 -17.38
C VAL A 275 -16.29 19.89 -17.77
N SER A 276 -15.57 20.90 -18.27
CA SER A 276 -16.19 22.17 -18.66
C SER A 276 -17.35 21.92 -19.64
N GLU A 277 -18.40 22.74 -19.62
CA GLU A 277 -19.52 22.59 -20.57
C GLU A 277 -19.03 22.61 -22.03
N GLU A 278 -17.98 23.36 -22.32
CA GLU A 278 -17.29 23.35 -23.62
C GLU A 278 -16.70 21.97 -23.97
N PHE A 279 -16.22 21.21 -22.98
CA PHE A 279 -15.75 19.85 -23.15
C PHE A 279 -16.92 18.85 -23.25
N VAL A 280 -18.05 19.06 -22.56
CA VAL A 280 -19.25 18.22 -22.77
C VAL A 280 -19.83 18.45 -24.17
N ILE A 281 -19.81 19.68 -24.67
CA ILE A 281 -20.22 20.02 -26.03
C ILE A 281 -19.25 19.41 -27.04
N LYS A 282 -17.92 19.54 -26.86
CA LYS A 282 -16.93 18.86 -27.72
C LYS A 282 -16.99 17.33 -27.62
N LEU A 283 -17.38 16.77 -26.48
CA LEU A 283 -17.63 15.33 -26.28
C LEU A 283 -18.87 14.89 -27.06
N ALA A 284 -19.95 15.67 -26.96
CA ALA A 284 -21.15 15.47 -27.75
C ALA A 284 -20.85 15.66 -29.23
N GLU A 285 -20.04 16.64 -29.65
CA GLU A 285 -19.63 16.89 -31.03
C GLU A 285 -18.61 15.86 -31.55
N PHE A 286 -17.74 15.27 -30.73
CA PHE A 286 -16.85 14.19 -31.15
C PHE A 286 -17.63 12.88 -31.27
N GLN A 287 -18.52 12.60 -30.30
CA GLN A 287 -19.44 11.47 -30.38
C GLN A 287 -20.47 11.66 -31.49
N GLU A 288 -21.00 12.85 -31.71
CA GLU A 288 -21.91 13.23 -32.79
C GLU A 288 -21.15 13.32 -34.10
N ASN A 289 -19.92 13.79 -34.20
CA ASN A 289 -19.16 13.72 -35.46
C ASN A 289 -18.80 12.28 -35.80
N ILE A 290 -18.49 11.44 -34.82
CA ILE A 290 -18.35 10.00 -35.03
C ILE A 290 -19.69 9.38 -35.42
N GLN A 291 -20.79 9.70 -34.71
CA GLN A 291 -22.13 9.15 -34.96
C GLN A 291 -22.75 9.67 -36.26
N GLU A 292 -22.52 10.93 -36.63
CA GLU A 292 -23.03 11.64 -37.80
C GLU A 292 -22.16 11.33 -39.02
N LYS A 293 -20.82 11.27 -38.91
CA LYS A 293 -20.01 10.70 -39.99
C LYS A 293 -20.33 9.22 -40.17
N LEU A 294 -20.60 8.46 -39.10
CA LEU A 294 -21.14 7.10 -39.25
C LEU A 294 -22.52 7.13 -39.90
N ARG A 295 -23.43 8.01 -39.49
CA ARG A 295 -24.80 8.11 -40.01
C ARG A 295 -24.82 8.50 -41.47
N LEU A 296 -23.95 9.40 -41.90
CA LEU A 296 -23.78 9.83 -43.29
C LEU A 296 -23.08 8.75 -44.15
N THR A 297 -22.12 8.02 -43.57
CA THR A 297 -21.47 6.88 -44.25
C THR A 297 -22.42 5.68 -44.36
N LEU A 298 -23.26 5.46 -43.33
CA LEU A 298 -24.33 4.46 -43.29
C LEU A 298 -25.51 4.87 -44.17
N GLN A 299 -25.87 6.16 -44.26
CA GLN A 299 -26.87 6.64 -45.22
C GLN A 299 -26.41 6.40 -46.66
N LYS A 300 -25.15 6.75 -46.99
CA LYS A 300 -24.54 6.44 -48.29
C LYS A 300 -24.47 4.94 -48.61
N LYS A 301 -24.33 4.07 -47.60
CA LYS A 301 -24.39 2.59 -47.76
C LYS A 301 -25.83 2.05 -47.84
N SER A 302 -26.76 2.62 -47.06
CA SER A 302 -28.17 2.23 -46.99
C SER A 302 -28.98 2.65 -48.22
N GLU A 303 -28.50 3.65 -48.96
CA GLU A 303 -28.99 3.96 -50.30
C GLU A 303 -28.63 2.88 -51.33
N ILE A 304 -27.71 1.95 -51.01
CA ILE A 304 -27.23 0.88 -51.91
C ILE A 304 -27.80 -0.49 -51.52
N GLU A 305 -28.00 -0.81 -50.23
CA GLU A 305 -28.61 -2.08 -49.82
C GLU A 305 -29.58 -1.87 -48.64
N GLY A 306 -30.85 -2.16 -48.87
CA GLY A 306 -31.91 -2.01 -47.88
C GLY A 306 -32.04 -3.23 -46.98
N SER A 307 -31.86 -3.07 -45.67
CA SER A 307 -32.82 -3.50 -44.63
C SER A 307 -32.19 -3.45 -43.22
N ASN A 308 -33.04 -3.08 -42.24
CA ASN A 308 -33.01 -3.31 -40.79
C ASN A 308 -31.67 -3.80 -40.17
N GLU A 309 -30.97 -2.95 -39.41
CA GLU A 309 -29.76 -3.38 -38.68
C GLU A 309 -29.86 -3.25 -37.17
N GLU A 310 -29.65 -4.39 -36.49
CA GLU A 310 -29.01 -4.47 -35.18
C GLU A 310 -27.63 -3.78 -35.21
N ILE A 311 -27.48 -2.68 -34.48
CA ILE A 311 -26.27 -1.88 -34.45
C ILE A 311 -25.28 -2.44 -33.41
N VAL A 312 -24.49 -3.49 -33.69
CA VAL A 312 -23.40 -3.89 -32.74
C VAL A 312 -22.10 -4.44 -33.39
N PRO A 313 -22.07 -5.20 -34.50
CA PRO A 313 -20.81 -5.79 -35.01
C PRO A 313 -19.91 -4.85 -35.83
N GLU A 314 -20.46 -4.09 -36.79
CA GLU A 314 -19.67 -3.31 -37.77
C GLU A 314 -18.86 -2.16 -37.12
N LYS A 315 -19.31 -1.64 -35.97
CA LYS A 315 -18.64 -0.57 -35.20
C LYS A 315 -17.36 -1.06 -34.51
N ILE A 316 -17.36 -2.30 -34.04
CA ILE A 316 -16.22 -2.92 -33.36
C ILE A 316 -15.11 -3.20 -34.36
N GLU A 317 -15.47 -3.65 -35.56
CA GLU A 317 -14.52 -3.91 -36.64
C GLU A 317 -13.84 -2.63 -37.15
N LYS A 318 -14.57 -1.51 -37.25
CA LYS A 318 -13.99 -0.21 -37.60
C LYS A 318 -12.97 0.26 -36.57
N LEU A 319 -13.25 0.11 -35.27
CA LEU A 319 -12.28 0.44 -34.23
C LEU A 319 -11.04 -0.46 -34.30
N ALA A 320 -11.23 -1.76 -34.56
CA ALA A 320 -10.13 -2.68 -34.74
C ALA A 320 -9.25 -2.33 -35.95
N TYR A 321 -9.86 -1.82 -37.02
CA TYR A 321 -9.16 -1.40 -38.23
C TYR A 321 -8.44 -0.05 -38.06
N TYR A 322 -9.18 0.99 -37.65
CA TYR A 322 -8.65 2.36 -37.60
C TYR A 322 -7.85 2.63 -36.34
N CYS A 323 -8.26 2.14 -35.17
CA CYS A 323 -7.54 2.37 -33.92
C CYS A 323 -7.33 1.06 -33.14
N PRO A 324 -6.56 0.09 -33.69
CA PRO A 324 -6.29 -1.18 -33.04
C PRO A 324 -5.81 -1.06 -31.59
N PRO A 325 -4.93 -0.11 -31.21
CA PRO A 325 -4.49 0.05 -29.82
C PRO A 325 -5.64 0.35 -28.85
N LEU A 326 -6.61 1.19 -29.24
CA LEU A 326 -7.75 1.53 -28.36
C LEU A 326 -8.60 0.30 -28.09
N ARG A 327 -8.80 -0.55 -29.10
CA ARG A 327 -9.54 -1.81 -28.94
C ARG A 327 -8.74 -2.86 -28.17
N LEU A 328 -7.42 -2.93 -28.37
CA LEU A 328 -6.53 -3.84 -27.67
C LEU A 328 -6.57 -3.61 -26.15
N PHE A 329 -6.50 -2.35 -25.71
CA PHE A 329 -6.44 -1.99 -24.29
C PHE A 329 -7.78 -1.58 -23.65
N GLY A 330 -8.79 -1.28 -24.46
CA GLY A 330 -10.05 -0.72 -24.00
C GLY A 330 -9.93 0.71 -23.43
N SER A 331 -11.07 1.32 -23.12
CA SER A 331 -11.16 2.64 -22.49
C SER A 331 -12.54 2.87 -21.89
N ALA A 332 -12.63 3.65 -20.82
CA ALA A 332 -13.89 4.00 -20.16
C ALA A 332 -14.22 5.47 -20.37
N THR A 333 -15.34 5.77 -21.03
CA THR A 333 -15.81 7.15 -21.26
C THR A 333 -17.17 7.36 -20.60
N LYS A 334 -17.60 8.62 -20.46
CA LYS A 334 -18.92 8.96 -19.89
C LYS A 334 -20.09 8.30 -20.64
N GLY A 335 -19.94 8.07 -21.95
CA GLY A 335 -20.98 7.49 -22.81
C GLY A 335 -20.91 5.97 -23.01
N GLY A 336 -19.90 5.29 -22.43
CA GLY A 336 -19.75 3.85 -22.59
C GLY A 336 -18.33 3.35 -22.34
N MET A 337 -18.22 2.02 -22.20
CA MET A 337 -16.95 1.32 -21.99
C MET A 337 -16.59 0.51 -23.23
N ILE A 338 -15.39 0.74 -23.77
CA ILE A 338 -14.78 -0.12 -24.75
C ILE A 338 -14.02 -1.20 -23.98
N GLU A 339 -14.51 -2.43 -24.05
CA GLU A 339 -13.85 -3.56 -23.39
C GLU A 339 -12.48 -3.85 -24.05
N SER A 340 -11.48 -4.15 -23.21
CA SER A 340 -10.12 -4.51 -23.64
C SER A 340 -10.10 -5.90 -24.28
N GLU A 341 -9.49 -6.06 -25.45
CA GLU A 341 -9.31 -7.39 -26.05
C GLU A 341 -8.14 -8.18 -25.44
N MET A 342 -7.21 -7.47 -24.79
CA MET A 342 -6.09 -8.06 -24.05
C MET A 342 -6.39 -8.10 -22.56
N ILE A 343 -6.14 -9.25 -21.95
CA ILE A 343 -6.08 -9.43 -20.49
C ILE A 343 -4.60 -9.51 -20.11
N VAL A 344 -4.20 -8.69 -19.14
CA VAL A 344 -2.86 -8.67 -18.57
C VAL A 344 -2.95 -9.18 -17.15
N SER A 345 -2.34 -10.33 -16.88
CA SER A 345 -2.32 -10.94 -15.54
C SER A 345 -1.40 -10.16 -14.60
N ASN A 346 -1.49 -10.42 -13.30
CA ASN A 346 -0.51 -9.89 -12.35
C ASN A 346 0.82 -10.61 -12.54
N ALA A 347 1.95 -9.89 -12.50
CA ALA A 347 3.25 -10.56 -12.48
C ALA A 347 3.52 -11.09 -11.07
N ARG A 348 3.65 -12.41 -10.96
CA ARG A 348 3.83 -13.12 -9.70
C ARG A 348 5.30 -13.37 -9.45
N LEU A 349 5.82 -12.85 -8.34
CA LEU A 349 7.19 -13.14 -7.89
C LEU A 349 7.37 -14.66 -7.71
N LYS A 350 8.47 -15.22 -8.22
CA LYS A 350 8.86 -16.60 -7.92
C LYS A 350 9.44 -16.71 -6.52
N CYS A 351 8.65 -17.20 -5.57
CA CYS A 351 9.08 -17.41 -4.19
C CYS A 351 8.30 -18.55 -3.52
N ALA A 352 8.84 -19.05 -2.41
CA ALA A 352 8.27 -20.17 -1.66
C ALA A 352 6.82 -19.88 -1.20
N GLU A 353 6.54 -18.65 -0.78
CA GLU A 353 5.23 -18.23 -0.29
C GLU A 353 4.17 -18.14 -1.40
N ASN A 354 4.60 -17.94 -2.65
CA ASN A 354 3.73 -18.05 -3.83
C ASN A 354 3.58 -19.50 -4.33
N GLY A 355 4.41 -20.42 -3.83
CA GLY A 355 4.43 -21.82 -4.25
C GLY A 355 5.00 -22.05 -5.65
N ASN A 356 5.81 -21.12 -6.16
CA ASN A 356 6.38 -21.14 -7.52
C ASN A 356 7.88 -20.78 -7.54
N GLY A 357 8.58 -20.92 -6.41
CA GLY A 357 10.03 -20.71 -6.33
C GLY A 357 10.62 -21.24 -5.03
N ASP A 358 11.94 -21.38 -5.00
CA ASP A 358 12.66 -21.99 -3.86
C ASP A 358 13.08 -20.97 -2.80
N SER A 359 13.29 -19.71 -3.21
CA SER A 359 13.72 -18.64 -2.31
C SER A 359 12.55 -18.08 -1.52
N THR A 360 12.79 -17.75 -0.25
CA THR A 360 11.78 -17.05 0.57
C THR A 360 11.64 -15.60 0.11
N LEU A 361 10.44 -15.05 0.22
CA LEU A 361 10.15 -13.65 -0.09
C LEU A 361 11.14 -12.70 0.59
N TYR A 362 11.46 -12.98 1.85
CA TYR A 362 12.32 -12.16 2.69
C TYR A 362 13.77 -12.10 2.20
N SER A 363 14.21 -13.07 1.41
CA SER A 363 15.51 -13.03 0.74
C SER A 363 15.51 -12.16 -0.52
N LEU A 364 14.33 -11.89 -1.08
CA LEU A 364 14.14 -11.17 -2.34
C LEU A 364 13.82 -9.68 -2.16
N ILE A 365 13.67 -9.22 -0.92
CA ILE A 365 13.38 -7.82 -0.59
C ILE A 365 14.60 -7.16 0.06
N GLN A 366 14.85 -5.90 -0.30
CA GLN A 366 15.84 -5.03 0.33
C GLN A 366 15.32 -3.61 0.51
N ASP A 367 15.91 -2.87 1.45
CA ASP A 367 15.66 -1.45 1.65
C ASP A 367 16.77 -0.64 0.95
N ILE A 368 16.39 0.27 0.03
CA ILE A 368 17.32 1.21 -0.60
C ILE A 368 17.14 2.59 0.02
N PHE A 369 18.27 3.20 0.38
CA PHE A 369 18.33 4.54 0.93
C PHE A 369 18.53 5.57 -0.17
N TYR A 370 17.76 6.65 -0.10
CA TYR A 370 17.99 7.82 -0.93
C TYR A 370 17.93 9.11 -0.11
N THR A 371 18.56 10.14 -0.68
CA THR A 371 18.45 11.50 -0.19
C THR A 371 17.87 12.40 -1.27
N ARG A 372 16.98 13.31 -0.88
CA ARG A 372 16.60 14.43 -1.73
C ARG A 372 17.38 15.64 -1.25
N LYS A 373 18.24 16.20 -2.13
CA LYS A 373 18.74 17.57 -1.94
C LYS A 373 17.59 18.51 -2.28
N ASP A 374 17.31 19.43 -1.37
CA ASP A 374 16.37 20.51 -1.63
C ASP A 374 17.13 21.61 -2.40
N SER A 375 17.14 21.51 -3.73
CA SER A 375 17.87 22.43 -4.60
C SER A 375 17.11 23.74 -4.86
N GLU A 376 15.87 23.90 -4.37
CA GLU A 376 15.09 25.12 -4.54
C GLU A 376 15.76 26.36 -3.91
N LYS A 377 16.62 26.18 -2.91
CA LYS A 377 17.39 27.29 -2.30
C LYS A 377 18.66 27.68 -3.06
N THR A 378 19.11 26.91 -4.05
CA THR A 378 20.37 27.17 -4.79
C THR A 378 20.19 27.67 -6.21
N GLU A 379 19.00 27.53 -6.80
CA GLU A 379 18.78 27.83 -8.23
C GLU A 379 18.16 29.21 -8.51
N ARG A 380 17.73 29.95 -7.47
CA ARG A 380 17.24 31.31 -7.65
C ARG A 380 18.25 32.27 -7.01
N ASN A 381 18.78 33.22 -7.78
CA ASN A 381 19.66 34.32 -7.34
C ASN A 381 18.94 35.28 -6.35
N PHE A 382 18.38 34.75 -5.26
CA PHE A 382 17.79 35.54 -4.18
C PHE A 382 18.60 35.26 -2.93
N GLU A 383 19.16 36.32 -2.34
CA GLU A 383 19.70 36.25 -0.98
C GLU A 383 18.52 36.02 -0.02
N VAL A 384 18.41 34.80 0.47
CA VAL A 384 17.48 34.48 1.56
C VAL A 384 18.09 35.06 2.85
N LEU A 385 17.65 36.26 3.23
CA LEU A 385 18.00 36.95 4.47
C LEU A 385 17.30 36.31 5.68
N ASP A 386 17.56 35.02 5.93
CA ASP A 386 17.45 34.38 7.26
C ASP A 386 17.85 32.90 7.11
N THR A 387 19.06 32.53 7.50
CA THR A 387 19.48 31.12 7.55
C THR A 387 19.85 30.73 8.97
N SER A 388 18.84 30.64 9.83
CA SER A 388 18.91 29.84 11.05
C SER A 388 18.36 28.41 10.86
N GLU A 389 17.77 28.11 9.70
CA GLU A 389 17.29 26.76 9.38
C GLU A 389 18.27 26.05 8.44
N GLU A 390 19.05 25.13 9.02
CA GLU A 390 19.88 24.16 8.28
C GLU A 390 19.05 23.52 7.16
N THR A 391 19.63 23.40 5.96
CA THR A 391 19.01 22.68 4.84
C THR A 391 18.90 21.19 5.20
N HIS A 392 17.79 20.81 5.83
CA HIS A 392 17.52 19.43 6.21
C HIS A 392 17.37 18.55 4.96
N GLN A 393 18.43 17.85 4.59
CA GLN A 393 18.41 16.86 3.52
C GLN A 393 17.41 15.76 3.87
N MET A 394 16.28 15.71 3.16
CA MET A 394 15.24 14.72 3.43
C MET A 394 15.71 13.34 3.00
N LYS A 395 15.80 12.44 3.98
CA LYS A 395 16.07 11.01 3.81
C LYS A 395 14.76 10.28 3.51
N TYR A 396 14.76 9.37 2.54
CA TYR A 396 13.67 8.42 2.35
C TYR A 396 14.21 7.03 2.04
N ILE A 397 13.54 6.03 2.59
CA ILE A 397 13.86 4.61 2.44
C ILE A 397 12.79 4.00 1.54
N MET A 398 13.19 3.10 0.66
CA MET A 398 12.26 2.44 -0.24
C MET A 398 12.50 0.94 -0.22
N GLU A 399 11.46 0.19 0.10
CA GLU A 399 11.46 -1.26 -0.05
C GLU A 399 11.47 -1.58 -1.55
N THR A 400 12.40 -2.43 -1.98
CA THR A 400 12.55 -2.87 -3.37
C THR A 400 12.78 -4.36 -3.43
N LEU A 401 12.43 -4.97 -4.55
CA LEU A 401 12.87 -6.32 -4.86
C LEU A 401 14.32 -6.27 -5.35
N ILE A 402 15.13 -7.24 -4.94
CA ILE A 402 16.54 -7.31 -5.31
C ILE A 402 16.71 -7.59 -6.81
N GLU A 403 17.86 -7.21 -7.34
CA GLU A 403 18.31 -7.67 -8.65
C GLU A 403 18.36 -9.21 -8.67
N GLY A 404 17.97 -9.80 -9.80
CA GLY A 404 17.88 -11.24 -9.98
C GLY A 404 16.54 -11.86 -9.58
N SER A 405 15.63 -11.12 -8.94
CA SER A 405 14.27 -11.60 -8.65
C SER A 405 13.54 -11.98 -9.95
N GLU A 406 12.91 -13.14 -9.98
CA GLU A 406 12.18 -13.66 -11.15
C GLU A 406 10.67 -13.55 -10.98
N PHE A 407 9.95 -13.40 -12.10
CA PHE A 407 8.49 -13.30 -12.14
C PHE A 407 7.91 -14.23 -13.19
N GLU A 408 6.71 -14.75 -12.90
CA GLU A 408 5.82 -15.40 -13.86
C GLU A 408 4.73 -14.41 -14.27
N HIS A 409 4.47 -14.31 -15.57
CA HIS A 409 3.45 -13.41 -16.11
C HIS A 409 2.82 -13.98 -17.37
N ASP A 410 1.58 -13.57 -17.66
CA ASP A 410 0.88 -13.99 -18.85
C ASP A 410 0.00 -12.90 -19.46
N PHE A 411 -0.16 -13.00 -20.77
CA PHE A 411 -1.09 -12.22 -21.59
C PHE A 411 -2.11 -13.16 -22.22
N VAL A 412 -3.37 -12.74 -22.25
CA VAL A 412 -4.43 -13.44 -23.00
C VAL A 412 -5.05 -12.47 -24.01
N LEU A 413 -4.94 -12.79 -25.30
CA LEU A 413 -5.63 -12.09 -26.37
C LEU A 413 -6.93 -12.82 -26.70
N ARG A 414 -8.06 -12.15 -26.48
CA ARG A 414 -9.40 -12.69 -26.73
C ARG A 414 -9.83 -12.57 -28.19
N SER A 415 -9.39 -11.50 -28.87
CA SER A 415 -9.78 -11.20 -30.24
C SER A 415 -9.27 -12.25 -31.24
N GLN A 416 -10.06 -12.47 -32.29
CA GLN A 416 -9.66 -13.20 -33.50
C GLN A 416 -9.46 -12.24 -34.69
N ASN A 417 -9.59 -10.93 -34.47
CA ASN A 417 -9.42 -9.93 -35.52
C ASN A 417 -7.92 -9.74 -35.81
N GLN A 418 -7.55 -9.83 -37.10
CA GLN A 418 -6.17 -9.78 -37.54
C GLN A 418 -5.46 -8.46 -37.17
N TYR A 419 -6.15 -7.32 -37.26
CA TYR A 419 -5.56 -6.01 -36.92
C TYR A 419 -5.23 -5.90 -35.42
N ILE A 420 -6.06 -6.50 -34.57
CA ILE A 420 -5.80 -6.56 -33.12
C ILE A 420 -4.65 -7.51 -32.81
N TYR A 421 -4.60 -8.67 -33.49
CA TYR A 421 -3.50 -9.63 -33.36
C TYR A 421 -2.15 -9.02 -33.76
N ASP A 422 -2.12 -8.35 -34.91
CA ASP A 422 -0.93 -7.68 -35.42
C ASP A 422 -0.49 -6.54 -34.49
N CYS A 423 -1.44 -5.74 -33.99
CA CYS A 423 -1.18 -4.70 -32.99
C CYS A 423 -0.71 -5.25 -31.63
N PHE A 424 -1.22 -6.41 -31.21
CA PHE A 424 -0.79 -7.08 -29.99
C PHE A 424 0.69 -7.47 -30.08
N HIS A 425 1.12 -8.09 -31.18
CA HIS A 425 2.53 -8.45 -31.35
C HIS A 425 3.45 -7.23 -31.50
N ALA A 426 3.01 -6.16 -32.19
CA ALA A 426 3.75 -4.90 -32.22
C ALA A 426 3.89 -4.27 -30.82
N THR A 427 2.84 -4.35 -30.00
CA THR A 427 2.86 -3.93 -28.60
C THR A 427 3.85 -4.73 -27.76
N LEU A 428 3.91 -6.06 -27.94
CA LEU A 428 4.89 -6.89 -27.24
C LEU A 428 6.32 -6.49 -27.63
N LYS A 429 6.58 -6.24 -28.93
CA LYS A 429 7.88 -5.75 -29.41
C LYS A 429 8.28 -4.44 -28.72
N LEU A 430 7.40 -3.44 -28.70
CA LEU A 430 7.66 -2.17 -28.03
C LEU A 430 7.93 -2.34 -26.53
N PHE A 431 7.19 -3.25 -25.87
CA PHE A 431 7.41 -3.55 -24.46
C PHE A 431 8.76 -4.22 -24.21
N THR A 432 9.14 -5.18 -25.06
CA THR A 432 10.47 -5.79 -25.01
C THR A 432 11.56 -4.76 -25.21
N GLU A 433 11.44 -3.84 -26.18
CA GLU A 433 12.42 -2.77 -26.42
C GLU A 433 12.54 -1.76 -25.26
N TYR A 434 11.46 -1.54 -24.50
CA TYR A 434 11.45 -0.62 -23.36
C TYR A 434 12.18 -1.19 -22.11
N HIS A 435 12.19 -2.51 -21.93
CA HIS A 435 12.90 -3.25 -20.86
C HIS A 435 12.69 -2.73 -19.41
N ARG A 436 11.57 -2.05 -19.12
CA ARG A 436 11.36 -1.39 -17.82
C ARG A 436 9.95 -1.53 -17.27
N ILE A 437 9.85 -1.78 -15.96
CA ILE A 437 8.59 -1.77 -15.19
C ILE A 437 8.75 -1.06 -13.84
N GLY A 438 7.61 -0.69 -13.24
CA GLY A 438 7.56 -0.09 -11.92
C GLY A 438 7.82 1.42 -11.88
N GLY A 439 8.00 1.93 -10.66
CA GLY A 439 8.23 3.35 -10.42
C GLY A 439 9.71 3.72 -10.35
N LYS A 440 10.00 5.03 -10.40
CA LYS A 440 11.35 5.61 -10.20
C LYS A 440 12.40 5.16 -11.24
N SER A 441 11.98 4.91 -12.48
CA SER A 441 12.88 4.60 -13.60
C SER A 441 13.98 5.66 -13.82
N ALA A 442 13.67 6.94 -13.57
CA ALA A 442 14.62 8.05 -13.61
C ALA A 442 15.76 7.94 -12.58
N ARG A 443 15.66 7.03 -11.60
CA ARG A 443 16.69 6.76 -10.58
C ARG A 443 17.44 5.44 -10.81
N GLY A 444 17.33 4.88 -12.01
CA GLY A 444 18.02 3.64 -12.40
C GLY A 444 17.34 2.36 -11.90
N LEU A 445 16.09 2.44 -11.45
CA LEU A 445 15.31 1.26 -11.05
C LEU A 445 14.43 0.74 -12.19
N GLY A 446 13.99 -0.51 -12.07
CA GLY A 446 12.92 -1.05 -12.91
C GLY A 446 13.35 -1.79 -14.16
N ASN A 447 14.65 -1.92 -14.44
CA ASN A 447 15.14 -2.69 -15.59
C ASN A 447 14.83 -4.19 -15.43
N ILE A 448 14.33 -4.81 -16.49
CA ILE A 448 13.97 -6.23 -16.56
C ILE A 448 14.48 -6.88 -17.84
N ASP A 449 14.75 -8.18 -17.76
CA ASP A 449 15.06 -9.05 -18.89
C ASP A 449 13.79 -9.69 -19.43
N LEU A 450 13.46 -9.38 -20.69
CA LEU A 450 12.28 -9.86 -21.41
C LEU A 450 12.63 -10.81 -22.55
N THR A 451 13.80 -11.46 -22.51
CA THR A 451 14.26 -12.38 -23.57
C THR A 451 13.23 -13.48 -23.86
N ASP A 452 12.66 -14.11 -22.82
CA ASP A 452 11.61 -15.14 -22.94
C ASP A 452 10.35 -14.61 -23.66
N LEU A 453 9.93 -13.37 -23.38
CA LEU A 453 8.81 -12.76 -24.08
C LEU A 453 9.14 -12.48 -25.55
N ASN A 454 10.37 -12.04 -25.84
CA ASN A 454 10.80 -11.69 -27.19
C ASN A 454 10.77 -12.89 -28.14
N GLU A 455 11.04 -14.10 -27.64
CA GLU A 455 10.94 -15.36 -28.40
C GLU A 455 9.50 -15.71 -28.81
N GLN A 456 8.49 -15.14 -28.15
CA GLN A 456 7.08 -15.41 -28.42
C GLN A 456 6.42 -14.40 -29.36
N ILE A 457 7.19 -13.46 -29.92
CA ILE A 457 6.70 -12.43 -30.83
C ILE A 457 6.61 -12.97 -32.26
N ASP A 458 5.41 -12.92 -32.85
CA ASP A 458 5.23 -13.08 -34.30
C ASP A 458 5.68 -11.78 -35.01
N TYR A 459 6.91 -11.77 -35.54
CA TYR A 459 7.44 -10.62 -36.27
C TYR A 459 6.76 -10.39 -37.62
N ASP A 460 6.15 -11.40 -38.24
CA ASP A 460 5.36 -11.19 -39.46
C ASP A 460 4.09 -10.38 -39.13
N ALA A 461 3.49 -10.62 -37.96
CA ALA A 461 2.38 -9.81 -37.45
C ALA A 461 2.80 -8.36 -37.18
N VAL A 462 4.00 -8.14 -36.64
CA VAL A 462 4.56 -6.80 -36.46
C VAL A 462 4.71 -6.08 -37.81
N VAL A 463 5.25 -6.78 -38.83
CA VAL A 463 5.41 -6.21 -40.18
C VAL A 463 4.05 -5.85 -40.78
N ARG A 464 3.05 -6.73 -40.66
CA ARG A 464 1.68 -6.46 -41.14
C ARG A 464 1.05 -5.27 -40.43
N TYR A 465 1.23 -5.13 -39.12
CA TYR A 465 0.74 -3.98 -38.36
C TYR A 465 1.27 -2.66 -38.92
N TYR A 466 2.58 -2.55 -39.10
CA TYR A 466 3.19 -1.32 -39.59
C TYR A 466 2.87 -1.06 -41.07
N ALA A 467 2.78 -2.09 -41.90
CA ALA A 467 2.34 -1.96 -43.28
C ALA A 467 0.89 -1.44 -43.36
N HIS A 468 0.01 -1.90 -42.46
CA HIS A 468 -1.36 -1.42 -42.34
C HIS A 468 -1.42 0.07 -41.97
N LEU A 469 -0.65 0.50 -40.97
CA LEU A 469 -0.61 1.92 -40.58
C LEU A 469 -0.09 2.82 -41.69
N GLU A 470 0.95 2.40 -42.42
CA GLU A 470 1.52 3.21 -43.49
C GLU A 470 0.59 3.28 -44.70
N THR A 471 0.01 2.16 -45.11
CA THR A 471 -0.89 2.09 -46.27
C THR A 471 -2.16 2.89 -46.05
N ASN A 472 -2.70 2.87 -44.83
CA ASN A 472 -3.99 3.49 -44.51
C ASN A 472 -3.85 4.77 -43.68
N LYS A 473 -2.64 5.36 -43.63
CA LYS A 473 -2.31 6.53 -42.79
C LYS A 473 -3.34 7.65 -42.90
N ASN A 474 -3.69 8.07 -44.11
CA ASN A 474 -4.61 9.18 -44.35
C ASN A 474 -6.03 8.87 -43.86
N GLU A 475 -6.54 7.66 -44.12
CA GLU A 475 -7.88 7.25 -43.70
C GLU A 475 -7.97 7.16 -42.16
N ILE A 476 -6.90 6.65 -41.53
CA ILE A 476 -6.82 6.56 -40.07
C ILE A 476 -6.76 7.96 -39.44
N ARG A 477 -6.00 8.90 -40.01
CA ARG A 477 -5.96 10.28 -39.55
C ARG A 477 -7.33 10.95 -39.65
N GLU A 478 -8.00 10.79 -40.80
CA GLU A 478 -9.36 11.31 -40.99
C GLU A 478 -10.34 10.74 -39.95
N PHE A 479 -10.21 9.43 -39.64
CA PHE A 479 -11.01 8.77 -38.61
C PHE A 479 -10.76 9.35 -37.21
N LEU A 480 -9.51 9.69 -36.87
CA LEU A 480 -9.15 10.32 -35.60
C LEU A 480 -9.53 11.82 -35.55
N GLY A 481 -9.83 12.42 -36.70
CA GLY A 481 -10.17 13.83 -36.83
C GLY A 481 -8.95 14.76 -36.83
N VAL A 482 -7.82 14.31 -37.41
CA VAL A 482 -6.53 15.05 -37.46
C VAL A 482 -5.89 15.06 -38.85
#